data_AF-A0A7Y4NSE7-F1
#
_entry.id   AF-A0A7Y4NSE7-F1
#
_cell.length_a   1.000
_cell.length_b   1.000
_cell.length_c   1.000
_cell.angle_alpha   90.00
_cell.angle_beta   90.00
_cell.angle_gamma   90.00
#
_symmetry.space_group_name_H-M   'P 1'
#
loop_
_entity.id
_entity.type
_entity.pdbx_description
1 polymer ?
#
loop_
_entity_poly.entity_id
_entity_poly.type
_entity_poly.pdbx_seq_one_letter_code
_entity_poly.pdbx_strand_id
1 'polypeptide(L)' 'MVCDCRRRWRLGGLAGLEDARRPGRPLRADPAYVHLLVQTVQQDPRQVGYAFTRWMAPRLFEYLRQ' A
#
# COMPACT_ATOMS: atom_id res chain seq x y z
N MET A 1 -14.93 15.81 -2.37
CA MET A 1 -14.82 14.44 -2.93
C MET A 1 -16.08 13.69 -2.53
N VAL A 2 -17.06 13.55 -3.43
CA VAL A 2 -18.27 12.77 -3.17
C VAL A 2 -18.01 11.32 -3.60
N CYS A 3 -18.23 10.39 -2.68
CA CYS A 3 -18.09 8.96 -2.95
C CYS A 3 -19.30 8.50 -3.78
N ASP A 4 -19.13 8.20 -5.07
CA ASP A 4 -20.21 7.62 -5.89
C ASP A 4 -20.34 6.10 -5.64
N CYS A 5 -20.59 5.74 -4.37
CA CYS A 5 -20.76 4.34 -3.94
C CYS A 5 -22.08 3.75 -4.47
N ARG A 6 -23.14 4.55 -4.62
CA ARG A 6 -24.42 4.09 -5.18
C ARG A 6 -24.32 3.68 -6.64
N ARG A 7 -23.67 4.47 -7.51
CA ARG A 7 -23.48 4.09 -8.92
C ARG A 7 -22.60 2.86 -9.05
N ARG A 8 -21.52 2.78 -8.27
CA ARG A 8 -20.61 1.62 -8.26
C ARG A 8 -21.27 0.32 -7.79
N TRP A 9 -22.10 0.39 -6.74
CA TRP A 9 -22.91 -0.75 -6.29
C TRP A 9 -23.87 -1.24 -7.38
N ARG A 10 -24.53 -0.34 -8.12
CA ARG A 10 -25.44 -0.73 -9.21
C ARG A 10 -24.71 -1.41 -10.39
N LEU A 11 -23.45 -1.07 -10.62
CA LEU A 11 -22.67 -1.60 -11.74
C LEU A 11 -21.97 -2.92 -11.41
N GLY A 12 -21.50 -3.11 -10.17
CA GLY A 12 -20.65 -4.24 -9.80
C GLY A 12 -20.98 -4.90 -8.46
N GLY A 13 -22.11 -4.54 -7.84
CA GLY A 13 -22.48 -5.06 -6.52
C GLY A 13 -21.39 -4.83 -5.48
N LEU A 14 -21.08 -5.87 -4.71
CA LEU A 14 -20.05 -5.83 -3.66
C LEU A 14 -18.65 -5.55 -4.25
N ALA A 15 -18.31 -6.13 -5.40
CA ALA A 15 -17.03 -5.90 -6.08
C ALA A 15 -16.89 -4.46 -6.58
N GLY A 16 -18.00 -3.78 -6.90
CA GLY A 16 -17.98 -2.36 -7.24
C GLY A 16 -17.62 -1.44 -6.06
N LEU A 17 -17.80 -1.92 -4.83
CA LEU A 17 -17.45 -1.19 -3.61
C LEU A 17 -16.03 -1.45 -3.11
N GLU A 18 -15.28 -2.37 -3.74
CA GLU A 18 -13.88 -2.60 -3.40
C GLU A 18 -13.07 -1.31 -3.55
N ASP A 19 -11.97 -1.23 -2.79
CA ASP A 19 -11.10 -0.06 -2.82
C ASP A 19 -10.28 -0.06 -4.11
N ALA A 20 -10.93 0.39 -5.18
CA ALA A 20 -10.33 0.46 -6.50
C ALA A 20 -9.43 1.69 -6.60
N ARG A 21 -8.37 1.53 -7.39
CA ARG A 21 -7.44 2.62 -7.71
C ARG A 21 -8.23 3.77 -8.34
N ARG A 22 -8.26 4.91 -7.65
CA ARG A 22 -8.97 6.10 -8.12
C ARG A 22 -8.29 6.62 -9.39
N PRO A 23 -9.03 7.05 -10.43
CA PRO A 23 -8.49 7.57 -11.69
C PRO A 23 -7.89 8.98 -11.53
N GLY A 24 -7.40 9.30 -10.34
CA GLY A 24 -6.70 10.53 -10.06
C GLY A 24 -5.26 10.43 -10.56
N ARG A 25 -4.37 11.12 -9.84
CA ARG A 25 -2.98 11.20 -10.24
C ARG A 25 -2.31 9.82 -10.30
N PRO A 26 -1.53 9.53 -11.35
CA PRO A 26 -0.72 8.33 -11.38
C PRO A 26 0.21 8.28 -10.16
N LEU A 27 0.50 7.07 -9.71
CA LEU A 27 1.35 6.85 -8.55
C LEU A 27 2.76 7.34 -8.90
N ARG A 28 3.34 8.18 -8.03
CA ARG A 28 4.73 8.64 -8.20
C ARG A 28 5.76 7.55 -7.90
N ALA A 29 5.36 6.56 -7.11
CA ALA A 29 6.21 5.44 -6.74
C ALA A 29 6.27 4.41 -7.87
N ASP A 30 7.48 3.95 -8.15
CA ASP A 30 7.74 2.91 -9.12
C ASP A 30 7.03 1.59 -8.72
N PRO A 31 6.43 0.83 -9.66
CA PRO A 31 5.74 -0.42 -9.34
C PRO A 31 6.65 -1.46 -8.66
N ALA A 32 7.92 -1.56 -9.07
CA ALA A 32 8.87 -2.48 -8.46
C ALA A 32 9.21 -2.05 -7.02
N TYR A 33 9.34 -0.74 -6.81
CA TYR A 33 9.51 -0.17 -5.46
C TYR A 33 8.32 -0.49 -4.55
N VAL A 34 7.08 -0.40 -5.07
CA VAL A 34 5.88 -0.75 -4.30
C VAL A 34 5.85 -2.24 -3.94
N HIS A 35 6.23 -3.12 -4.87
CA HIS A 35 6.32 -4.55 -4.59
C HIS A 35 7.34 -4.86 -3.48
N LEU A 36 8.54 -4.27 -3.56
CA LEU A 36 9.57 -4.38 -2.53
C LEU A 36 9.07 -3.86 -1.18
N LEU A 37 8.41 -2.70 -1.17
CA LEU A 37 7.83 -2.11 0.04
C LEU A 37 6.83 -3.07 0.71
N VAL A 38 5.92 -3.66 -0.06
CA VAL A 38 4.93 -4.60 0.45
C VAL A 38 5.61 -5.86 1.00
N GLN A 39 6.61 -6.40 0.30
CA GLN A 39 7.35 -7.58 0.78
C GLN A 39 8.08 -7.30 2.09
N THR A 40 8.75 -6.15 2.20
CA THR A 40 9.49 -5.76 3.40
C THR A 40 8.58 -5.56 4.60
N VAL A 41 7.42 -4.90 4.43
CA VAL A 41 6.47 -4.68 5.52
C VAL A 41 5.92 -5.98 6.11
N GLN A 42 5.84 -7.03 5.30
CA GLN A 42 5.40 -8.36 5.73
C GLN A 42 6.48 -9.15 6.48
N GLN A 43 7.75 -8.75 6.36
CA GLN A 43 8.86 -9.37 7.10
C GLN A 43 8.97 -8.76 8.51
N ASP A 44 9.27 -9.59 9.50
CA ASP A 44 9.50 -9.09 10.86
C ASP A 44 10.87 -8.38 10.92
N PRO A 45 10.95 -7.11 11.37
CA PRO A 45 12.22 -6.40 11.43
C PRO A 45 13.28 -7.09 12.30
N ARG A 46 12.88 -7.96 13.23
CA ARG A 46 13.79 -8.77 14.04
C ARG A 46 14.58 -9.80 13.21
N GLN A 47 13.98 -10.32 12.15
CA GLN A 47 14.68 -11.24 11.23
C GLN A 47 15.82 -10.55 10.48
N VAL A 48 15.73 -9.22 10.37
CA VAL A 48 16.73 -8.36 9.71
C VAL A 48 17.75 -7.81 10.72
N GLY A 49 17.67 -8.20 12.00
CA GLY A 49 18.61 -7.79 13.05
C GLY A 49 18.25 -6.48 13.74
N TYR A 50 17.04 -5.95 13.53
CA TYR A 50 16.59 -4.77 14.26
C TYR A 50 15.95 -5.12 15.61
N ALA A 51 16.14 -4.25 16.61
CA ALA A 51 15.61 -4.44 17.96
C ALA A 51 14.09 -4.17 18.10
N PHE A 52 13.38 -3.86 17.02
CA PHE A 52 11.96 -3.48 17.03
C PHE A 52 11.10 -4.53 16.33
N THR A 53 9.82 -4.60 16.72
CA THR A 53 8.84 -5.59 16.20
C THR A 53 7.99 -5.07 15.05
N ARG A 54 7.97 -3.77 14.81
CA ARG A 54 7.09 -3.16 13.81
C ARG A 54 7.81 -2.13 12.97
N TRP A 55 7.64 -2.21 11.65
CA TRP A 55 8.11 -1.20 10.73
C TRP A 55 7.45 0.15 11.00
N MET A 56 8.29 1.16 11.21
CA MET A 56 7.86 2.55 11.18
C MET A 56 8.23 3.16 9.83
N ALA A 57 7.36 3.98 9.26
CA ALA A 57 7.55 4.63 7.97
C ALA A 57 8.97 5.21 7.74
N PRO A 58 9.57 5.99 8.67
CA PRO A 58 10.93 6.49 8.47
C PRO A 58 11.99 5.39 8.42
N ARG A 59 11.87 4.34 9.23
CA ARG A 59 12.85 3.25 9.29
C ARG A 59 12.77 2.33 8.07
N LEU A 60 11.55 2.10 7.60
CA LEU A 60 11.30 1.35 6.38
C LEU A 60 11.89 2.06 5.16
N PHE A 61 11.79 3.39 5.11
CA PHE A 61 12.40 4.19 4.06
C PHE A 61 13.94 4.11 4.09
N GLU A 62 14.57 4.21 5.26
CA GLU A 62 16.02 4.05 5.39
C GLU A 62 16.49 2.65 4.97
N TYR A 63 15.76 1.60 5.37
CA TYR A 63 16.07 0.23 4.96
C TYR A 63 15.98 0.02 3.44
N LEU A 64 14.99 0.62 2.78
CA LEU A 64 14.84 0.55 1.31
C LEU A 64 15.83 1.43 0.54
N ARG A 65 16.59 2.30 1.23
CA ARG A 65 17.63 3.14 0.63
C ARG A 65 19.04 2.54 0.68
N GLN A 66 19.27 1.56 1.55
CA GLN A 66 20.52 0.81 1.65
C GLN A 66 20.68 -0.14 0.47
#